data_AF-A0A9P1AYQ5-F1
#
_entry.id   AF-A0A9P1AYQ5-F1
#
_cell.length_a   1.000
_cell.length_b   1.000
_cell.length_c   1.000
_cell.angle_alpha   90.00
_cell.angle_beta   90.00
_cell.angle_gamma   90.00
#
_symmetry.space_group_name_H-M   'P 1'
#
loop_
_entity.id
_entity.type
_entity.pdbx_description
1 polymer ?
#
loop_
_entity_poly.entity_id
_entity_poly.type
_entity_poly.pdbx_seq_one_letter_code
_entity_poly.pdbx_strand_id
1 'polypeptide(L)' 'MPNNAVEENEDDYCTACLSFLIERKNPPSCRHNYCVLCFYLLIARRTNCLICDVPIYEIERVFKDLKSQENIAANRQQQ' A
#
# COMPACT_ATOMS: atom_id res chain seq x y z
N MET A 1 -30.60 -22.46 -7.61
CA MET A 1 -29.39 -21.75 -8.08
C MET A 1 -28.61 -21.35 -6.85
N PRO A 2 -27.35 -21.75 -6.65
CA PRO A 2 -26.58 -21.24 -5.53
C PRO A 2 -26.19 -19.80 -5.85
N ASN A 3 -26.73 -18.86 -5.07
CA ASN A 3 -26.23 -17.49 -5.01
C ASN A 3 -24.83 -17.57 -4.40
N ASN A 4 -23.79 -17.66 -5.24
CA ASN A 4 -22.43 -17.36 -4.83
C ASN A 4 -22.36 -15.83 -4.71
N ALA A 5 -22.99 -15.28 -3.67
CA ALA A 5 -22.65 -13.97 -3.18
C ALA A 5 -21.24 -14.11 -2.61
N VAL A 6 -20.24 -13.83 -3.44
CA VAL A 6 -18.90 -13.56 -2.96
C VAL A 6 -19.10 -12.35 -2.05
N GLU A 7 -19.00 -12.55 -0.74
CA GLU A 7 -18.94 -11.44 0.20
C GLU A 7 -17.71 -10.63 -0.20
N GLU A 8 -17.91 -9.60 -1.02
CA GLU A 8 -16.89 -8.62 -1.37
C GLU A 8 -16.51 -7.93 -0.07
N ASN A 9 -15.47 -8.45 0.57
CA ASN A 9 -14.93 -7.85 1.78
C ASN A 9 -14.38 -6.49 1.38
N GLU A 10 -14.93 -5.41 1.93
CA GLU A 10 -14.44 -4.03 1.70
C GLU A 10 -12.94 -3.90 2.00
N ASP A 11 -12.41 -4.81 2.82
CA ASP A 11 -10.98 -4.98 3.12
C ASP A 11 -10.11 -5.31 1.88
N ASP A 12 -10.71 -5.75 0.78
CA ASP A 12 -9.99 -6.14 -0.43
C ASP A 12 -9.78 -5.00 -1.41
N TYR A 13 -10.31 -3.80 -1.12
CA TYR A 13 -10.16 -2.64 -1.99
C TYR A 13 -9.11 -1.65 -1.47
N CYS A 14 -8.33 -1.12 -2.41
CA CYS A 14 -7.37 -0.08 -2.14
C CYS A 14 -8.09 1.24 -1.91
N THR A 15 -7.79 1.88 -0.79
CA THR A 15 -8.42 3.13 -0.42
C THR A 15 -8.02 4.33 -1.29
N ALA A 16 -6.96 4.20 -2.11
CA ALA A 16 -6.53 5.27 -3.01
C ALA A 16 -7.00 5.10 -4.45
N CYS A 17 -6.95 3.88 -5.01
CA CYS A 17 -7.34 3.63 -6.41
C CYS A 17 -8.72 2.98 -6.56
N LEU A 18 -9.40 2.67 -5.45
CA LEU A 18 -10.74 2.08 -5.40
C LEU A 18 -10.88 0.78 -6.22
N SER A 19 -9.74 0.12 -6.45
CA SER A 19 -9.64 -1.17 -7.16
C SER A 19 -9.18 -2.24 -6.17
N PHE A 20 -9.31 -3.52 -6.53
CA PHE A 20 -8.76 -4.62 -5.73
C PHE A 20 -7.29 -4.40 -5.38
N LEU A 21 -6.93 -4.75 -4.14
CA LEU A 21 -5.58 -4.59 -3.61
C LEU A 21 -4.59 -5.46 -4.38
N ILE A 22 -3.62 -4.80 -4.99
CA ILE A 22 -2.42 -5.43 -5.55
C ILE A 22 -1.31 -5.19 -4.53
N GLU A 23 -0.97 -6.26 -3.79
CA GLU A 23 -0.02 -6.25 -2.67
C GLU A 23 -0.43 -5.26 -1.57
N ARG A 24 -1.00 -5.77 -0.47
CA ARG A 24 -1.53 -4.93 0.62
C ARG A 24 -0.41 -4.27 1.42
N LYS A 25 -0.53 -2.96 1.63
CA LYS A 25 0.29 -2.18 2.55
C LYS A 25 -0.60 -1.28 3.41
N ASN A 26 -0.27 -1.19 4.70
CA ASN A 26 -0.91 -0.28 5.64
C ASN A 26 0.10 0.76 6.15
N PRO A 27 -0.34 2.00 6.41
CA PRO A 27 0.46 2.95 7.16
C PRO A 27 0.76 2.39 8.56
N PRO A 28 1.96 2.60 9.14
CA PRO A 28 2.26 2.13 10.50
C PRO A 28 1.33 2.70 11.58
N SER A 29 0.70 3.84 11.29
CA SER A 29 -0.17 4.58 12.22
C SER A 29 -1.66 4.24 12.12
N CYS A 30 -2.10 3.46 11.12
CA CYS A 30 -3.51 3.07 10.98
C CYS A 30 -3.72 1.79 10.16
N ARG A 31 -4.97 1.31 10.05
CA ARG A 31 -5.30 0.04 9.37
C ARG A 31 -5.90 0.20 7.96
N HIS A 32 -5.86 1.39 7.38
CA HIS A 32 -6.39 1.62 6.03
C HIS A 32 -5.54 0.93 4.98
N ASN A 33 -6.18 0.22 4.05
CA ASN A 33 -5.55 -0.65 3.08
C ASN A 33 -5.20 0.10 1.78
N TYR A 34 -3.93 0.04 1.38
CA TYR A 34 -3.47 0.58 0.11
C TYR A 34 -2.74 -0.52 -0.66
N CYS A 35 -2.74 -0.44 -2.00
CA CYS A 35 -1.71 -1.13 -2.78
C CYS A 35 -0.35 -0.57 -2.38
N VAL A 36 0.70 -1.41 -2.41
CA VAL A 36 2.08 -0.98 -2.15
C VAL A 36 2.44 0.27 -2.95
N LEU A 37 2.19 0.27 -4.27
CA LEU A 37 2.47 1.42 -5.13
C LEU A 37 1.65 2.66 -4.75
N CYS A 38 0.37 2.49 -4.46
CA CYS A 38 -0.50 3.58 -4.04
C CYS A 38 -0.04 4.19 -2.71
N PHE A 39 0.44 3.38 -1.78
CA PHE A 39 0.99 3.85 -0.52
C PHE A 39 2.26 4.67 -0.73
N TYR A 40 3.18 4.24 -1.60
CA TYR A 40 4.39 5.02 -1.90
C TYR A 40 4.09 6.35 -2.60
N LEU A 41 3.14 6.36 -3.56
CA LEU A 41 2.67 7.60 -4.17
C LEU A 41 2.01 8.53 -3.15
N LEU A 42 1.36 7.96 -2.13
CA LEU A 42 0.78 8.70 -1.02
C LEU A 42 1.84 9.47 -0.26
N ILE A 43 2.84 8.74 0.26
CA ILE A 43 3.87 9.30 1.14
C ILE A 43 4.85 10.21 0.39
N ALA A 44 4.90 10.10 -0.95
CA ALA A 44 5.65 11.03 -1.79
C ALA A 44 4.97 12.41 -1.93
N ARG A 45 3.65 12.49 -1.72
CA ARG A 45 2.87 13.75 -1.87
C ARG A 45 2.41 14.34 -0.55
N ARG A 46 2.25 13.51 0.48
CA ARG A 46 1.77 13.93 1.80
C ARG A 46 2.26 13.02 2.91
N THR A 47 2.16 13.48 4.14
CA THR A 47 2.62 12.75 5.33
C THR A 47 1.49 12.14 6.15
N ASN A 48 0.25 12.15 5.67
CA ASN A 48 -0.95 11.75 6.41
C ASN A 48 -1.77 10.71 5.63
N CYS A 49 -2.53 9.89 6.36
CA CYS A 49 -3.43 8.90 5.79
C CYS A 49 -4.56 9.57 4.97
N LEU A 50 -5.04 8.94 3.88
CA LEU A 50 -6.15 9.47 3.07
C LEU A 50 -7.47 9.57 3.83
N ILE A 51 -7.67 8.67 4.80
CA ILE A 51 -8.99 8.43 5.38
C ILE A 51 -9.12 9.06 6.74
N CYS A 52 -8.20 8.73 7.65
CA CYS A 52 -8.26 9.24 9.02
C CYS A 52 -7.39 10.46 9.27
N ASP A 53 -6.67 10.95 8.27
CA ASP A 53 -5.75 12.09 8.36
C ASP A 53 -4.65 11.96 9.43
N VAL A 54 -4.47 10.76 10.00
CA VAL A 54 -3.43 10.48 10.99
C VAL A 54 -2.05 10.56 10.32
N PRO A 55 -1.06 11.22 10.94
CA PRO A 55 0.31 11.25 10.45
C PRO A 55 0.89 9.84 10.26
N ILE A 56 1.61 9.64 9.17
CA ILE A 56 2.31 8.40 8.87
C ILE A 56 3.69 8.51 9.51
N TYR A 57 3.95 7.72 10.55
CA TYR A 57 5.26 7.69 11.22
C TYR A 57 6.28 6.88 10.40
N GLU A 58 7.57 7.16 10.62
CA GLU A 58 8.69 6.43 10.00
C GLU A 58 8.72 6.44 8.45
N ILE A 59 8.20 7.49 7.80
CA ILE A 59 8.20 7.63 6.33
C ILE A 59 9.60 7.43 5.72
N GLU A 60 10.65 7.97 6.36
CA GLU A 60 12.02 7.81 5.88
C GLU A 60 12.49 6.35 5.87
N ARG A 61 12.11 5.57 6.87
CA ARG A 61 12.42 4.14 6.95
C ARG A 61 11.71 3.39 5.85
N VAL A 62 10.42 3.69 5.65
CA VAL A 62 9.59 3.11 4.59
C VAL A 62 10.20 3.36 3.20
N PHE A 63 10.72 4.56 2.94
CA PHE A 63 11.41 4.86 1.67
C PHE A 63 12.76 4.14 1.53
N LYS A 64 13.50 3.94 2.62
CA LYS A 64 14.75 3.17 2.59
C LYS A 64 14.49 1.70 2.25
N ASP A 65 13.43 1.12 2.81
CA ASP A 65 13.04 -0.26 2.52
C ASP A 65 12.69 -0.44 1.03
N LEU A 66 11.96 0.51 0.43
CA LEU A 66 11.65 0.49 -1.01
C LEU A 66 12.92 0.52 -1.87
N LYS A 67 13.83 1.46 -1.61
CA LYS A 67 15.09 1.56 -2.36
C LYS A 67 15.93 0.28 -2.22
N SER A 68 15.92 -0.33 -1.04
CA SER A 68 16.59 -1.61 -0.84
C SER A 68 15.98 -2.73 -1.69
N GLN A 69 14.64 -2.79 -1.80
CA GLN A 69 13.95 -3.77 -2.63
C GLN A 69 14.24 -3.56 -4.12
N GLU A 70 14.22 -2.31 -4.60
CA GLU A 70 14.56 -1.98 -5.99
C GLU A 70 16.01 -2.36 -6.33
N ASN A 71 16.96 -2.06 -5.44
CA ASN A 71 18.36 -2.45 -5.62
C ASN A 71 18.55 -3.97 -5.71
N ILE A 72 17.83 -4.74 -4.86
CA ILE A 72 17.85 -6.20 -4.92
C ILE A 72 17.25 -6.71 -6.23
N ALA A 73 16.15 -6.12 -6.69
CA ALA A 73 15.50 -6.50 -7.94
C ALA A 73 16.38 -6.21 -9.17
N ALA A 74 17.01 -5.02 -9.21
CA ALA A 74 17.92 -4.62 -10.29
C ALA A 74 19.14 -5.54 -10.39
N ASN A 75 19.74 -5.91 -9.25
CA ASN A 75 20.89 -6.81 -9.23
C ASN A 75 20.56 -8.23 -9.70
N ARG A 76 19.31 -8.70 -9.53
CA ARG A 76 18.88 -10.02 -10.04
C ARG A 76 18.67 -10.06 -11.55
N GLN A 77 18.39 -8.92 -12.18
CA GLN A 77 18.16 -8.84 -13.64
C GLN A 77 19.47 -8.73 -14.43
N GLN A 78 20.60 -8.51 -13.76
CA GLN A 78 21.94 -8.39 -14.37
C GLN A 78 22.78 -9.67 -14.26
N GLN A 79 22.23 -10.77 -13.72
CA GLN A 79 22.83 -12.10 -13.68
C GLN A 79 22.15 -13.03 -14.68
#